data_AF-A0A853BBJ8-F1
#
_entry.id   AF-A0A853BBJ8-F1
#
_cell.length_a   1.000
_cell.length_b   1.000
_cell.length_c   1.000
_cell.angle_alpha   90.00
_cell.angle_beta   90.00
_cell.angle_gamma   90.00
#
_symmetry.space_group_name_H-M   'P 1'
#
loop_
_entity.id
_entity.type
_entity.pdbx_description
1 polymer ?
#
loop_
_entity_poly.entity_id
_entity_poly.type
_entity_poly.pdbx_seq_one_letter_code
_entity_poly.pdbx_strand_id
1 'polypeptide(L)'
;MDYYDGNTVTAMWNYAQHYAMSDNSFNTTFGPSTPGAINLISGQTRGVQPVTSVTHEPVTDTSVAVSPDSAGRGTVIADPDPAFDDCSDNNHTATSNLAKAQGTNIGDLLNARGVTWGWFQGGFRPTGEENGYAVCGQTHQNIGGVTVTDYSPHHEPFQYYESTANEKHLPPSSPAAIGQTDQANHQYDITDFDTALRAGSMPAVSFLKAPAYQDAHAANSDPLDEQRFVVEEITKIQQSKEWSSTAIVLAYDDSDGWYDHVSAVVNGSSDAAQDSPVCTGARNTLGGADRCGYGPRLPLLVISPYAKENYVDHTRTDQTSVLKFIEDNWSAGRIGGGSYDVRAGSLQGMFEFRGPKAKAVTLDPGTGAVVKEH
;
A
#
# COMPACT_ATOMS: atom_id res chain seq x y z
N MET A 1 11.50 -1.22 24.67
CA MET A 1 10.73 -0.22 23.90
C MET A 1 11.74 0.31 22.93
N ASP A 2 11.75 -0.31 21.77
CA ASP A 2 12.89 -0.28 20.87
C ASP A 2 12.59 0.73 19.77
N TYR A 3 13.62 1.37 19.25
CA TYR A 3 13.50 2.35 18.17
C TYR A 3 14.77 2.32 17.34
N TYR A 4 14.66 2.63 16.05
CA TYR A 4 15.80 2.92 15.20
C TYR A 4 16.09 4.43 15.18
N ASP A 5 17.34 4.78 14.95
CA ASP A 5 17.78 6.15 14.70
C ASP A 5 18.43 6.28 13.31
N GLY A 6 18.92 7.48 13.00
CA GLY A 6 19.56 7.78 11.72
C GLY A 6 20.87 7.02 11.45
N ASN A 7 21.35 6.16 12.35
CA ASN A 7 22.46 5.25 12.09
C ASN A 7 22.01 3.93 11.44
N THR A 8 20.71 3.62 11.47
CA THR A 8 20.13 2.41 10.86
C THR A 8 19.18 2.77 9.73
N VAL A 9 18.19 3.63 9.97
CA VAL A 9 17.25 4.13 8.96
C VAL A 9 17.77 5.41 8.29
N THR A 10 19.05 5.38 7.92
CA THR A 10 19.83 6.55 7.49
C THR A 10 19.21 7.25 6.29
N ALA A 11 18.76 6.49 5.29
CA ALA A 11 18.15 7.07 4.09
C ALA A 11 16.85 7.82 4.40
N MET A 12 15.97 7.24 5.22
CA MET A 12 14.69 7.84 5.59
C MET A 12 14.91 9.13 6.38
N TRP A 13 15.93 9.18 7.25
CA TRP A 13 16.35 10.40 7.93
C TRP A 13 16.85 11.46 6.94
N ASN A 14 17.70 11.08 5.98
CA ASN A 14 18.18 12.02 4.97
C ASN A 14 17.02 12.52 4.09
N TYR A 15 16.09 11.67 3.67
CA TYR A 15 14.91 12.12 2.94
C TYR A 15 14.05 13.10 3.75
N ALA A 16 13.86 12.88 5.05
CA ALA A 16 13.18 13.84 5.91
C ALA A 16 13.94 15.17 6.03
N GLN A 17 15.27 15.15 6.08
CA GLN A 17 16.10 16.36 6.13
C GLN A 17 16.13 17.14 4.81
N HIS A 18 15.91 16.48 3.67
CA HIS A 18 15.95 17.12 2.35
C HIS A 18 14.57 17.40 1.76
N TYR A 19 13.51 16.81 2.31
CA TYR A 19 12.13 16.99 1.85
C TYR A 19 11.17 17.20 3.02
N ALA A 20 9.92 16.73 2.90
CA ALA A 20 8.90 16.88 3.91
C ALA A 20 8.54 15.51 4.52
N MET A 21 8.31 15.51 5.81
CA MET A 21 7.71 14.37 6.53
C MET A 21 6.47 14.82 7.30
N SER A 22 5.62 13.88 7.69
CA SER A 22 4.57 14.11 8.68
C SER A 22 4.84 13.29 9.94
N ASP A 23 4.64 13.92 11.09
CA ASP A 23 4.65 13.29 12.40
C ASP A 23 3.23 13.07 12.95
N ASN A 24 2.21 13.12 12.09
CA ASN A 24 0.80 13.02 12.50
C ASN A 24 -0.04 12.20 11.51
N SER A 25 0.57 11.16 10.91
CA SER A 25 -0.06 10.24 9.96
C SER A 25 -0.34 8.88 10.58
N PHE A 26 -1.54 8.33 10.43
CA PHE A 26 -1.94 7.11 11.14
C PHE A 26 -2.37 5.97 10.23
N ASN A 27 -2.34 4.78 10.79
CA ASN A 27 -3.10 3.65 10.30
C ASN A 27 -4.60 4.01 10.23
N THR A 28 -5.28 3.72 9.11
CA THR A 28 -6.70 4.11 8.94
C THR A 28 -7.60 3.37 9.91
N THR A 29 -7.36 2.07 10.07
CA THR A 29 -7.91 1.24 11.14
C THR A 29 -6.74 0.60 11.88
N PHE A 30 -6.98 -0.05 13.02
CA PHE A 30 -5.96 -0.95 13.56
C PHE A 30 -5.58 -2.01 12.49
N GLY A 31 -4.30 -2.40 12.48
CA GLY A 31 -3.72 -3.33 11.50
C GLY A 31 -4.34 -4.72 11.56
N PRO A 32 -3.84 -5.68 10.77
CA PRO A 32 -2.50 -5.75 10.12
C PRO A 32 -2.44 -5.21 8.66
N SER A 33 -1.53 -5.74 7.84
CA SER A 33 -1.19 -5.30 6.48
C SER A 33 -2.38 -5.24 5.53
N THR A 34 -3.21 -6.29 5.47
CA THR A 34 -4.36 -6.33 4.55
C THR A 34 -5.34 -5.18 4.80
N PRO A 35 -5.79 -4.91 6.04
CA PRO A 35 -6.54 -3.69 6.34
C PRO A 35 -5.83 -2.41 5.88
N GLY A 36 -4.52 -2.29 6.10
CA GLY A 36 -3.73 -1.14 5.66
C GLY A 36 -3.76 -0.94 4.14
N ALA A 37 -3.48 -2.00 3.38
CA ALA A 37 -3.47 -2.00 1.92
C ALA A 37 -4.87 -1.73 1.32
N ILE A 38 -5.92 -2.38 1.85
CA ILE A 38 -7.30 -2.12 1.41
C ILE A 38 -7.72 -0.68 1.73
N ASN A 39 -7.34 -0.16 2.90
CA ASN A 39 -7.62 1.22 3.26
C ASN A 39 -6.90 2.20 2.31
N LEU A 40 -5.65 1.94 1.93
CA LEU A 40 -4.91 2.78 0.98
C LEU A 40 -5.67 2.98 -0.35
N ILE A 41 -6.34 1.95 -0.86
CA ILE A 41 -7.01 2.01 -2.17
C ILE A 41 -8.51 2.30 -2.13
N SER A 42 -9.16 2.11 -0.97
CA SER A 42 -10.63 2.21 -0.85
C SER A 42 -11.12 2.87 0.42
N GLY A 43 -10.30 2.90 1.49
CA GLY A 43 -10.72 3.32 2.83
C GLY A 43 -11.84 2.47 3.44
N GLN A 44 -12.10 1.26 2.91
CA GLN A 44 -13.25 0.45 3.26
C GLN A 44 -12.89 -1.04 3.42
N THR A 45 -12.70 -1.47 4.67
CA THR A 45 -12.42 -2.88 5.03
C THR A 45 -13.68 -3.72 5.25
N ARG A 46 -14.88 -3.14 5.18
CA ARG A 46 -16.17 -3.86 5.28
C ARG A 46 -16.74 -4.18 3.91
N GLY A 47 -17.58 -5.22 3.88
CA GLY A 47 -18.25 -5.69 2.67
C GLY A 47 -17.54 -6.90 2.06
N VAL A 48 -16.61 -7.50 2.81
CA VAL A 48 -15.80 -8.63 2.37
C VAL A 48 -16.54 -9.93 2.63
N GLN A 49 -16.68 -10.74 1.59
CA GLN A 49 -17.26 -12.07 1.65
C GLN A 49 -16.12 -13.09 1.77
N PRO A 50 -16.06 -13.89 2.85
CA PRO A 50 -15.23 -15.08 2.86
C PRO A 50 -15.73 -16.06 1.81
N VAL A 51 -14.80 -16.62 1.03
CA VAL A 51 -15.11 -17.57 -0.05
C VAL A 51 -14.15 -18.77 -0.03
N THR A 52 -14.58 -19.90 -0.57
CA THR A 52 -13.66 -21.04 -0.81
C THR A 52 -12.55 -20.65 -1.80
N SER A 53 -11.33 -21.17 -1.62
CA SER A 53 -10.18 -20.80 -2.45
C SER A 53 -10.32 -21.17 -3.93
N VAL A 54 -10.99 -22.27 -4.26
CA VAL A 54 -11.07 -22.77 -5.64
C VAL A 54 -12.33 -22.31 -6.39
N THR A 55 -13.49 -22.37 -5.74
CA THR A 55 -14.79 -22.12 -6.42
C THR A 55 -15.34 -20.73 -6.15
N HIS A 56 -14.70 -19.96 -5.26
CA HIS A 56 -15.16 -18.67 -4.77
C HIS A 56 -16.60 -18.71 -4.23
N GLU A 57 -17.02 -19.86 -3.71
CA GLU A 57 -18.36 -20.02 -3.13
C GLU A 57 -18.40 -19.38 -1.75
N PRO A 58 -19.43 -18.60 -1.41
CA PRO A 58 -19.55 -17.96 -0.09
C PRO A 58 -19.49 -18.96 1.07
N VAL A 59 -18.68 -18.63 2.07
CA VAL A 59 -18.57 -19.38 3.33
C VAL A 59 -18.62 -18.44 4.53
N THR A 60 -18.77 -19.01 5.72
CA THR A 60 -18.60 -18.28 6.98
C THR A 60 -17.23 -18.61 7.55
N ASP A 61 -16.37 -17.60 7.63
CA ASP A 61 -15.03 -17.75 8.22
C ASP A 61 -14.62 -16.46 8.93
N THR A 62 -14.56 -16.53 10.26
CA THR A 62 -14.18 -15.38 11.10
C THR A 62 -12.69 -15.08 11.10
N SER A 63 -11.85 -15.96 10.55
CA SER A 63 -10.44 -15.66 10.30
C SER A 63 -10.26 -14.75 9.09
N VAL A 64 -11.22 -14.74 8.17
CA VAL A 64 -11.23 -13.88 6.97
C VAL A 64 -11.95 -12.56 7.24
N ALA A 65 -13.18 -12.63 7.76
CA ALA A 65 -13.97 -11.42 8.04
C ALA A 65 -14.87 -11.61 9.26
N VAL A 66 -14.95 -10.57 10.10
CA VAL A 66 -15.75 -10.54 11.33
C VAL A 66 -17.02 -9.71 11.17
N SER A 67 -17.95 -9.79 12.13
CA SER A 67 -19.21 -9.04 12.13
C SER A 67 -19.98 -9.05 10.79
N PRO A 68 -20.36 -10.24 10.30
CA PRO A 68 -21.06 -10.38 9.04
C PRO A 68 -22.42 -9.67 9.06
N ASP A 69 -22.77 -9.03 7.95
CA ASP A 69 -24.12 -8.56 7.69
C ASP A 69 -25.06 -9.74 7.36
N SER A 70 -26.34 -9.44 7.07
CA SER A 70 -27.32 -10.47 6.70
C SER A 70 -27.01 -11.22 5.41
N ALA A 71 -26.06 -10.74 4.60
CA ALA A 71 -25.57 -11.39 3.39
C ALA A 71 -24.28 -12.18 3.63
N GLY A 72 -23.78 -12.26 4.87
CA GLY A 72 -22.55 -12.97 5.20
C GLY A 72 -21.27 -12.16 5.01
N ARG A 73 -21.37 -10.85 4.71
CA ARG A 73 -20.22 -10.00 4.44
C ARG A 73 -19.76 -9.28 5.69
N GLY A 74 -18.49 -9.45 6.04
CA GLY A 74 -17.90 -8.92 7.25
C GLY A 74 -16.98 -7.73 7.02
N THR A 75 -16.19 -7.47 8.06
CA THR A 75 -15.08 -6.52 8.09
C THR A 75 -13.78 -7.33 8.20
N VAL A 76 -12.77 -7.01 7.39
CA VAL A 76 -11.43 -7.61 7.48
C VAL A 76 -10.64 -6.91 8.57
N ILE A 77 -10.09 -7.70 9.49
CA ILE A 77 -9.23 -7.26 10.61
C ILE A 77 -7.97 -8.14 10.77
N ALA A 78 -7.68 -8.97 9.77
CA ALA A 78 -6.56 -9.92 9.72
C ALA A 78 -5.97 -9.92 8.30
N ASP A 79 -5.07 -10.84 7.98
CA ASP A 79 -4.44 -10.98 6.65
C ASP A 79 -4.94 -12.18 5.83
N PRO A 80 -6.24 -12.24 5.44
CA PRO A 80 -6.67 -13.23 4.47
C PRO A 80 -6.10 -12.89 3.10
N ASP A 81 -5.68 -13.89 2.34
CA ASP A 81 -5.29 -13.72 0.95
C ASP A 81 -6.49 -13.29 0.07
N PRO A 82 -6.23 -12.54 -1.03
CA PRO A 82 -7.25 -12.10 -1.98
C PRO A 82 -7.90 -13.26 -2.74
N ALA A 83 -9.19 -13.14 -3.04
CA ALA A 83 -9.91 -14.16 -3.80
C ALA A 83 -9.50 -14.25 -5.28
N PHE A 84 -9.04 -13.15 -5.90
CA PHE A 84 -8.78 -13.13 -7.34
C PHE A 84 -7.28 -13.10 -7.64
N ASP A 85 -6.54 -14.09 -7.13
CA ASP A 85 -5.10 -14.20 -7.27
C ASP A 85 -4.68 -15.67 -7.25
N ASP A 86 -4.05 -16.13 -8.33
CA ASP A 86 -3.58 -17.52 -8.49
C ASP A 86 -2.42 -17.87 -7.55
N CYS A 87 -1.75 -16.89 -6.96
CA CYS A 87 -0.66 -17.09 -6.03
C CYS A 87 -1.12 -17.10 -4.55
N SER A 88 -2.40 -16.83 -4.29
CA SER A 88 -3.04 -16.94 -2.98
C SER A 88 -3.09 -18.37 -2.43
N ASP A 89 -3.24 -18.51 -1.11
CA ASP A 89 -3.35 -19.80 -0.40
C ASP A 89 -2.20 -20.75 -0.77
N ASN A 90 -0.98 -20.20 -0.76
CA ASN A 90 0.25 -20.86 -1.16
C ASN A 90 0.19 -21.40 -2.60
N ASN A 91 -0.15 -20.53 -3.57
CA ASN A 91 -0.41 -20.89 -4.97
C ASN A 91 -1.48 -22.00 -5.10
N HIS A 92 -2.58 -21.88 -4.35
CA HIS A 92 -3.69 -22.85 -4.25
C HIS A 92 -3.26 -24.27 -3.84
N THR A 93 -2.14 -24.41 -3.15
CA THR A 93 -1.70 -25.71 -2.59
C THR A 93 -2.14 -25.92 -1.14
N ALA A 94 -2.61 -24.86 -0.46
CA ALA A 94 -3.27 -24.95 0.83
C ALA A 94 -4.81 -25.03 0.68
N THR A 95 -5.55 -24.77 1.76
CA THR A 95 -7.03 -24.91 1.78
C THR A 95 -7.72 -23.80 2.58
N SER A 96 -7.06 -22.65 2.72
CA SER A 96 -7.59 -21.51 3.48
C SER A 96 -8.68 -20.82 2.66
N ASN A 97 -9.68 -20.25 3.33
CA ASN A 97 -10.67 -19.43 2.65
C ASN A 97 -10.07 -18.06 2.31
N LEU A 98 -10.55 -17.46 1.22
CA LEU A 98 -10.06 -16.20 0.68
C LEU A 98 -11.04 -15.06 0.92
N ALA A 99 -10.56 -13.84 0.77
CA ALA A 99 -11.35 -12.62 0.91
C ALA A 99 -11.78 -12.05 -0.45
N LYS A 100 -13.09 -12.02 -0.70
CA LYS A 100 -13.69 -11.30 -1.83
C LYS A 100 -14.23 -9.96 -1.36
N ALA A 101 -13.56 -8.86 -1.69
CA ALA A 101 -14.05 -7.52 -1.44
C ALA A 101 -15.11 -7.10 -2.45
N GLN A 102 -15.95 -6.13 -2.05
CA GLN A 102 -17.00 -5.55 -2.86
C GLN A 102 -16.95 -4.03 -2.76
N GLY A 103 -17.48 -3.34 -3.77
CA GLY A 103 -17.53 -1.89 -3.82
C GLY A 103 -16.56 -1.33 -4.84
N THR A 104 -16.19 -0.09 -4.64
CA THR A 104 -15.34 0.67 -5.56
C THR A 104 -13.99 0.92 -4.89
N ASN A 105 -12.91 0.78 -5.65
CA ASN A 105 -11.59 1.24 -5.24
C ASN A 105 -11.08 2.34 -6.19
N ILE A 106 -9.92 2.92 -5.87
CA ILE A 106 -9.36 4.03 -6.65
C ILE A 106 -9.04 3.63 -8.10
N GLY A 107 -8.70 2.37 -8.36
CA GLY A 107 -8.46 1.84 -9.70
C GLY A 107 -9.69 1.93 -10.59
N ASP A 108 -10.88 1.61 -10.06
CA ASP A 108 -12.15 1.79 -10.78
C ASP A 108 -12.39 3.26 -11.17
N LEU A 109 -12.09 4.19 -10.26
CA LEU A 109 -12.27 5.63 -10.51
C LEU A 109 -11.24 6.15 -11.53
N LEU A 110 -10.00 5.69 -11.47
CA LEU A 110 -8.95 6.04 -12.43
C LEU A 110 -9.27 5.48 -13.82
N ASN A 111 -9.75 4.24 -13.91
CA ASN A 111 -10.25 3.62 -15.14
C ASN A 111 -11.40 4.44 -15.76
N ALA A 112 -12.38 4.85 -14.94
CA ALA A 112 -13.49 5.68 -15.40
C ALA A 112 -13.04 7.05 -15.94
N ARG A 113 -11.85 7.54 -15.54
CA ARG A 113 -11.24 8.78 -16.02
C ARG A 113 -10.22 8.58 -17.13
N GLY A 114 -9.87 7.35 -17.48
CA GLY A 114 -8.78 7.05 -18.43
C GLY A 114 -7.42 7.55 -17.94
N VAL A 115 -7.20 7.57 -16.62
CA VAL A 115 -5.92 7.96 -16.01
C VAL A 115 -5.03 6.72 -15.98
N THR A 116 -3.76 6.85 -16.40
CA THR A 116 -2.84 5.73 -16.35
C THR A 116 -2.45 5.39 -14.92
N TRP A 117 -2.55 4.12 -14.54
CA TRP A 117 -2.20 3.70 -13.19
C TRP A 117 -1.75 2.24 -13.12
N GLY A 118 -1.07 1.88 -12.03
CA GLY A 118 -0.83 0.47 -11.72
C GLY A 118 -0.27 0.22 -10.33
N TRP A 119 -0.45 -1.01 -9.87
CA TRP A 119 0.25 -1.59 -8.73
C TRP A 119 1.43 -2.42 -9.24
N PHE A 120 2.62 -2.14 -8.73
CA PHE A 120 3.88 -2.75 -9.14
C PHE A 120 4.50 -3.42 -7.92
N GLN A 121 4.45 -4.76 -7.88
CA GLN A 121 4.91 -5.53 -6.72
C GLN A 121 6.04 -6.49 -7.09
N GLY A 122 7.04 -6.59 -6.20
CA GLY A 122 8.12 -7.56 -6.36
C GLY A 122 7.58 -9.00 -6.32
N GLY A 123 8.02 -9.83 -7.28
CA GLY A 123 7.63 -11.24 -7.36
C GLY A 123 6.27 -11.51 -7.99
N PHE A 124 5.53 -10.47 -8.42
CA PHE A 124 4.23 -10.63 -9.05
C PHE A 124 4.31 -11.47 -10.33
N ARG A 125 5.43 -11.38 -11.07
CA ARG A 125 5.61 -12.18 -12.29
C ARG A 125 5.69 -13.68 -11.95
N PRO A 126 4.84 -14.53 -12.55
CA PRO A 126 4.89 -15.97 -12.28
C PRO A 126 6.22 -16.59 -12.71
N THR A 127 6.71 -17.51 -11.89
CA THR A 127 7.86 -18.36 -12.17
C THR A 127 7.48 -19.67 -12.88
N GLY A 128 6.19 -19.98 -12.90
CA GLY A 128 5.65 -21.18 -13.53
C GLY A 128 4.13 -21.26 -13.38
N GLU A 129 3.59 -22.44 -13.64
CA GLU A 129 2.17 -22.78 -13.49
C GLU A 129 2.09 -24.17 -12.86
N GLU A 130 1.18 -24.36 -11.91
CA GLU A 130 0.90 -25.64 -11.27
C GLU A 130 -0.61 -25.78 -11.05
N ASN A 131 -1.18 -26.94 -11.40
CA ASN A 131 -2.62 -27.23 -11.27
C ASN A 131 -3.57 -26.22 -11.93
N GLY A 132 -3.10 -25.49 -12.96
CA GLY A 132 -3.88 -24.46 -13.66
C GLY A 132 -3.86 -23.08 -12.99
N TYR A 133 -2.99 -22.90 -11.99
CA TYR A 133 -2.73 -21.63 -11.32
C TYR A 133 -1.31 -21.14 -11.61
N ALA A 134 -1.14 -19.83 -11.75
CA ALA A 134 0.18 -19.20 -11.73
C ALA A 134 0.92 -19.50 -10.42
N VAL A 135 2.26 -19.66 -10.51
CA VAL A 135 3.12 -19.88 -9.33
C VAL A 135 4.09 -18.71 -9.17
N CYS A 136 3.91 -17.94 -8.09
CA CYS A 136 4.78 -16.82 -7.72
C CYS A 136 5.91 -17.28 -6.80
N GLY A 137 6.83 -18.10 -7.34
CA GLY A 137 7.90 -18.76 -6.59
C GLY A 137 9.25 -18.03 -6.60
N GLN A 138 9.30 -16.75 -6.98
CA GLN A 138 10.56 -16.00 -6.97
C GLN A 138 11.02 -15.78 -5.53
N THR A 139 12.30 -15.98 -5.25
CA THR A 139 12.87 -15.82 -3.91
C THR A 139 14.19 -15.08 -3.92
N HIS A 140 14.47 -14.33 -2.86
CA HIS A 140 15.80 -13.78 -2.57
C HIS A 140 16.23 -14.08 -1.14
N GLN A 141 17.52 -13.91 -0.86
CA GLN A 141 18.02 -13.90 0.50
C GLN A 141 18.04 -12.46 1.02
N ASN A 142 17.45 -12.23 2.20
CA ASN A 142 17.66 -10.99 2.92
C ASN A 142 19.10 -10.89 3.46
N ILE A 143 19.49 -9.76 4.02
CA ILE A 143 20.85 -9.51 4.51
C ILE A 143 21.22 -10.45 5.68
N GLY A 144 20.22 -10.98 6.38
CA GLY A 144 20.36 -12.02 7.40
C GLY A 144 20.57 -13.43 6.83
N GLY A 145 20.50 -13.62 5.52
CA GLY A 145 20.68 -14.90 4.82
C GLY A 145 19.43 -15.78 4.78
N VAL A 146 18.25 -15.26 5.16
CA VAL A 146 16.98 -15.99 5.10
C VAL A 146 16.43 -15.91 3.68
N THR A 147 16.11 -17.05 3.07
CA THR A 147 15.40 -17.11 1.80
C THR A 147 13.93 -16.77 2.00
N VAL A 148 13.46 -15.77 1.27
CA VAL A 148 12.11 -15.20 1.36
C VAL A 148 11.47 -15.25 -0.04
N THR A 149 10.21 -15.67 -0.11
CA THR A 149 9.39 -15.52 -1.33
C THR A 149 9.06 -14.05 -1.54
N ASP A 150 9.34 -13.53 -2.73
CA ASP A 150 9.21 -12.10 -3.02
C ASP A 150 7.76 -11.61 -3.00
N TYR A 151 6.84 -12.42 -3.51
CA TYR A 151 5.43 -12.05 -3.60
C TYR A 151 4.68 -12.38 -2.31
N SER A 152 3.86 -11.44 -1.86
CA SER A 152 2.91 -11.62 -0.76
C SER A 152 1.51 -11.26 -1.27
N PRO A 153 0.61 -12.25 -1.48
CA PRO A 153 -0.71 -12.00 -2.04
C PRO A 153 -1.55 -11.05 -1.17
N HIS A 154 -1.53 -11.21 0.15
CA HIS A 154 -2.30 -10.35 1.07
C HIS A 154 -1.79 -8.90 1.16
N HIS A 155 -0.68 -8.58 0.48
CA HIS A 155 -0.20 -7.20 0.27
C HIS A 155 -0.67 -6.60 -1.07
N GLU A 156 -1.40 -7.33 -1.91
CA GLU A 156 -1.95 -6.84 -3.18
C GLU A 156 -3.45 -6.50 -3.04
N PRO A 157 -3.80 -5.25 -2.67
CA PRO A 157 -5.18 -4.90 -2.34
C PRO A 157 -6.12 -4.91 -3.55
N PHE A 158 -5.64 -4.77 -4.79
CA PHE A 158 -6.51 -4.75 -5.98
C PHE A 158 -7.01 -6.15 -6.35
N GLN A 159 -6.29 -7.20 -5.96
CA GLN A 159 -6.68 -8.59 -6.17
C GLN A 159 -7.86 -9.05 -5.29
N TYR A 160 -8.26 -8.27 -4.29
CA TYR A 160 -9.48 -8.55 -3.52
C TYR A 160 -10.75 -8.17 -4.30
N TYR A 161 -10.64 -7.35 -5.35
CA TYR A 161 -11.75 -6.80 -6.12
C TYR A 161 -11.74 -7.32 -7.55
N GLU A 162 -12.82 -8.02 -7.94
CA GLU A 162 -12.96 -8.60 -9.28
C GLU A 162 -12.78 -7.59 -10.41
N SER A 163 -13.15 -6.32 -10.21
CA SER A 163 -13.06 -5.26 -11.22
C SER A 163 -11.63 -4.83 -11.55
N THR A 164 -10.70 -4.98 -10.60
CA THR A 164 -9.31 -4.53 -10.74
C THR A 164 -8.29 -5.66 -10.65
N ALA A 165 -8.73 -6.88 -10.39
CA ALA A 165 -7.86 -8.03 -10.26
C ALA A 165 -7.22 -8.46 -11.60
N ASN A 166 -6.01 -9.00 -11.50
CA ASN A 166 -5.31 -9.78 -12.52
C ASN A 166 -5.02 -11.17 -11.93
N GLU A 167 -6.06 -11.98 -11.84
CA GLU A 167 -6.02 -13.29 -11.18
C GLU A 167 -4.93 -14.22 -11.74
N LYS A 168 -4.68 -14.13 -13.04
CA LYS A 168 -3.71 -14.99 -13.75
C LYS A 168 -2.31 -14.39 -13.85
N HIS A 169 -2.07 -13.25 -13.20
CA HIS A 169 -0.78 -12.54 -13.20
C HIS A 169 -0.25 -12.32 -14.62
N LEU A 170 -1.15 -12.00 -15.56
CA LEU A 170 -0.81 -11.82 -16.95
C LEU A 170 0.10 -10.60 -17.10
N PRO A 171 1.21 -10.70 -17.86
CA PRO A 171 2.05 -9.55 -18.14
C PRO A 171 1.31 -8.55 -19.03
N PRO A 172 1.74 -7.27 -19.03
CA PRO A 172 1.23 -6.29 -19.98
C PRO A 172 1.43 -6.81 -21.41
N SER A 173 0.45 -6.55 -22.27
CA SER A 173 0.46 -6.95 -23.69
C SER A 173 1.63 -6.36 -24.47
N SER A 174 2.17 -5.22 -24.00
CA SER A 174 3.41 -4.62 -24.47
C SER A 174 3.93 -3.61 -23.44
N PRO A 175 5.21 -3.16 -23.53
CA PRO A 175 5.72 -2.07 -22.70
C PRO A 175 4.87 -0.78 -22.77
N ALA A 176 4.24 -0.50 -23.92
CA ALA A 176 3.40 0.69 -24.09
C ALA A 176 2.01 0.55 -23.42
N ALA A 177 1.61 -0.66 -23.03
CA ALA A 177 0.36 -0.92 -22.35
C ALA A 177 0.47 -0.81 -20.82
N ILE A 178 1.68 -0.65 -20.28
CA ILE A 178 1.87 -0.45 -18.84
C ILE A 178 1.17 0.85 -18.41
N GLY A 179 0.30 0.73 -17.41
CA GLY A 179 -0.55 1.81 -16.95
C GLY A 179 -1.89 1.94 -17.68
N GLN A 180 -2.12 1.19 -18.77
CA GLN A 180 -3.34 1.21 -19.57
C GLN A 180 -4.18 -0.05 -19.34
N THR A 181 -5.47 0.04 -19.64
CA THR A 181 -6.37 -1.12 -19.56
C THR A 181 -6.04 -2.13 -20.65
N ASP A 182 -5.52 -3.28 -20.23
CA ASP A 182 -5.30 -4.45 -21.06
C ASP A 182 -5.44 -5.74 -20.22
N GLN A 183 -4.87 -6.85 -20.69
CA GLN A 183 -4.90 -8.14 -19.99
C GLN A 183 -4.24 -8.14 -18.60
N ALA A 184 -3.32 -7.22 -18.31
CA ALA A 184 -2.69 -7.13 -16.99
C ALA A 184 -3.59 -6.42 -15.96
N ASN A 185 -4.68 -5.80 -16.41
CA ASN A 185 -5.64 -5.08 -15.60
C ASN A 185 -5.01 -4.18 -14.52
N HIS A 186 -3.94 -3.48 -14.89
CA HIS A 186 -3.19 -2.56 -14.03
C HIS A 186 -2.38 -3.18 -12.88
N GLN A 187 -2.26 -4.50 -12.80
CA GLN A 187 -1.45 -5.19 -11.79
C GLN A 187 -0.20 -5.78 -12.45
N TYR A 188 0.97 -5.41 -11.94
CA TYR A 188 2.24 -5.57 -12.61
C TYR A 188 3.35 -6.05 -11.68
N ASP A 189 4.39 -6.64 -12.28
CA ASP A 189 5.65 -6.87 -11.58
C ASP A 189 6.45 -5.57 -11.45
N ILE A 190 7.22 -5.45 -10.37
CA ILE A 190 8.05 -4.25 -10.13
C ILE A 190 9.00 -3.93 -11.31
N THR A 191 9.44 -4.94 -12.07
CA THR A 191 10.29 -4.72 -13.25
C THR A 191 9.58 -4.07 -14.43
N ASP A 192 8.24 -4.06 -14.44
CA ASP A 192 7.43 -3.35 -15.43
C ASP A 192 7.42 -1.85 -15.14
N PHE A 193 7.48 -1.42 -13.87
CA PHE A 193 7.66 -0.01 -13.50
C PHE A 193 8.96 0.54 -14.09
N ASP A 194 10.04 -0.20 -13.88
CA ASP A 194 11.36 0.05 -14.45
C ASP A 194 11.32 0.21 -15.99
N THR A 195 10.50 -0.61 -16.65
CA THR A 195 10.30 -0.56 -18.09
C THR A 195 9.55 0.69 -18.53
N ALA A 196 8.47 1.06 -17.83
CA ALA A 196 7.72 2.29 -18.09
C ALA A 196 8.58 3.55 -17.83
N LEU A 197 9.37 3.55 -16.76
CA LEU A 197 10.24 4.67 -16.41
C LEU A 197 11.33 4.89 -17.47
N ARG A 198 11.98 3.81 -17.95
CA ARG A 198 12.98 3.88 -19.04
C ARG A 198 12.36 4.35 -20.36
N ALA A 199 11.12 3.96 -20.63
CA ALA A 199 10.39 4.38 -21.83
C ALA A 199 9.95 5.86 -21.77
N GLY A 200 9.97 6.50 -20.60
CA GLY A 200 9.40 7.84 -20.41
C GLY A 200 7.87 7.83 -20.49
N SER A 201 7.26 6.76 -19.96
CA SER A 201 5.82 6.55 -19.91
C SER A 201 5.38 6.12 -18.51
N MET A 202 5.99 6.70 -17.47
CA MET A 202 5.61 6.45 -16.07
C MET A 202 4.10 6.71 -15.91
N PRO A 203 3.32 5.78 -15.32
CA PRO A 203 1.90 6.01 -15.08
C PRO A 203 1.66 7.25 -14.21
N ALA A 204 0.48 7.86 -14.35
CA ALA A 204 0.12 9.01 -13.55
C ALA A 204 0.00 8.66 -12.05
N VAL A 205 -0.48 7.45 -11.74
CA VAL A 205 -0.55 6.90 -10.38
C VAL A 205 0.19 5.56 -10.35
N SER A 206 1.28 5.46 -9.60
CA SER A 206 2.04 4.22 -9.45
C SER A 206 2.16 3.87 -7.97
N PHE A 207 1.68 2.68 -7.60
CA PHE A 207 1.94 2.09 -6.30
C PHE A 207 3.09 1.10 -6.43
N LEU A 208 4.15 1.26 -5.64
CA LEU A 208 5.30 0.36 -5.64
C LEU A 208 5.32 -0.38 -4.30
N LYS A 209 5.26 -1.71 -4.34
CA LYS A 209 5.48 -2.58 -3.18
C LYS A 209 6.75 -3.39 -3.41
N ALA A 210 7.68 -3.27 -2.46
CA ALA A 210 8.94 -4.01 -2.51
C ALA A 210 8.69 -5.52 -2.57
N PRO A 211 9.62 -6.31 -3.14
CA PRO A 211 9.64 -7.75 -2.86
C PRO A 211 9.76 -7.94 -1.34
N ALA A 212 9.11 -8.97 -0.79
CA ALA A 212 8.95 -9.13 0.65
C ALA A 212 10.28 -9.07 1.41
N TYR A 213 11.39 -9.56 0.86
CA TYR A 213 12.69 -9.47 1.56
C TYR A 213 13.19 -8.02 1.80
N GLN A 214 12.60 -7.02 1.14
CA GLN A 214 12.94 -5.58 1.26
C GLN A 214 11.75 -4.72 1.71
N ASP A 215 10.66 -5.30 2.21
CA ASP A 215 9.43 -4.57 2.53
C ASP A 215 9.38 -4.00 3.96
N ALA A 216 10.51 -4.06 4.68
CA ALA A 216 10.70 -3.61 6.07
C ALA A 216 10.02 -4.47 7.15
N HIS A 217 9.23 -5.49 6.78
CA HIS A 217 8.56 -6.33 7.76
C HIS A 217 9.56 -7.21 8.53
N ALA A 218 9.53 -7.17 9.87
CA ALA A 218 10.60 -7.70 10.71
C ALA A 218 10.81 -9.23 10.63
N ALA A 219 9.83 -9.98 10.12
CA ALA A 219 9.95 -11.43 9.98
C ALA A 219 10.77 -11.87 8.76
N ASN A 220 10.81 -11.05 7.71
CA ASN A 220 11.32 -11.40 6.38
C ASN A 220 12.29 -10.35 5.81
N SER A 221 12.25 -9.13 6.33
CA SER A 221 13.06 -7.99 5.93
C SER A 221 13.67 -7.30 7.14
N ASP A 222 14.32 -6.16 6.89
CA ASP A 222 14.94 -5.30 7.88
C ASP A 222 15.17 -3.89 7.29
N PRO A 223 15.53 -2.89 8.12
CA PRO A 223 15.74 -1.52 7.65
C PRO A 223 16.83 -1.35 6.59
N LEU A 224 17.83 -2.25 6.51
CA LEU A 224 18.92 -2.12 5.55
C LEU A 224 18.51 -2.64 4.16
N ASP A 225 17.75 -3.74 4.11
CA ASP A 225 17.15 -4.23 2.87
C ASP A 225 16.06 -3.29 2.34
N GLU A 226 15.21 -2.74 3.22
CA GLU A 226 14.27 -1.66 2.90
C GLU A 226 14.98 -0.44 2.32
N GLN A 227 15.99 0.06 3.04
CA GLN A 227 16.75 1.24 2.63
C GLN A 227 17.29 1.08 1.21
N ARG A 228 17.81 -0.10 0.87
CA ARG A 228 18.32 -0.37 -0.47
C ARG A 228 17.24 -0.19 -1.53
N PHE A 229 16.08 -0.83 -1.34
CA PHE A 229 14.94 -0.71 -2.27
C PHE A 229 14.50 0.75 -2.42
N VAL A 230 14.26 1.44 -1.30
CA VAL A 230 13.79 2.83 -1.30
C VAL A 230 14.79 3.76 -2.00
N VAL A 231 16.08 3.64 -1.69
CA VAL A 231 17.11 4.49 -2.29
C VAL A 231 17.26 4.21 -3.79
N GLU A 232 17.24 2.94 -4.21
CA GLU A 232 17.36 2.56 -5.61
C GLU A 232 16.18 3.09 -6.44
N GLU A 233 14.94 2.88 -5.99
CA GLU A 233 13.74 3.35 -6.70
C GLU A 233 13.65 4.87 -6.76
N ILE A 234 13.85 5.56 -5.63
CA ILE A 234 13.85 7.02 -5.61
C ILE A 234 14.97 7.58 -6.51
N THR A 235 16.15 6.96 -6.53
CA THR A 235 17.26 7.40 -7.40
C THR A 235 16.90 7.24 -8.87
N LYS A 236 16.31 6.11 -9.28
CA LYS A 236 15.84 5.89 -10.65
C LYS A 236 14.82 6.95 -11.06
N ILE A 237 13.84 7.24 -10.19
CA ILE A 237 12.79 8.23 -10.46
C ILE A 237 13.39 9.63 -10.56
N GLN A 238 14.27 10.05 -9.64
CA GLN A 238 14.93 11.36 -9.68
C GLN A 238 15.79 11.58 -10.93
N GLN A 239 16.37 10.50 -11.47
CA GLN A 239 17.16 10.54 -12.71
C GLN A 239 16.31 10.50 -13.99
N SER A 240 15.01 10.20 -13.86
CA SER A 240 14.10 10.12 -14.99
C SER A 240 13.71 11.50 -15.52
N LYS A 241 13.12 11.50 -16.73
CA LYS A 241 12.56 12.72 -17.34
C LYS A 241 11.30 13.21 -16.59
N GLU A 242 10.66 12.33 -15.84
CA GLU A 242 9.38 12.56 -15.18
C GLU A 242 9.54 13.25 -13.82
N TRP A 243 10.73 13.17 -13.20
CA TRP A 243 11.01 13.70 -11.86
C TRP A 243 10.46 15.11 -11.64
N SER A 244 10.61 15.98 -12.64
CA SER A 244 10.22 17.39 -12.57
C SER A 244 8.72 17.64 -12.28
N SER A 245 7.90 16.60 -12.42
CA SER A 245 6.46 16.53 -12.18
C SER A 245 6.03 15.39 -11.23
N THR A 246 6.98 14.71 -10.58
CA THR A 246 6.67 13.57 -9.70
C THR A 246 6.58 13.99 -8.23
N ALA A 247 5.67 13.34 -7.50
CA ALA A 247 5.71 13.28 -6.04
C ALA A 247 5.72 11.81 -5.61
N ILE A 248 6.70 11.43 -4.80
CA ILE A 248 6.81 10.11 -4.19
C ILE A 248 6.28 10.24 -2.77
N VAL A 249 5.31 9.42 -2.40
CA VAL A 249 4.82 9.31 -1.03
C VAL A 249 5.36 8.00 -0.46
N LEU A 250 6.27 8.08 0.50
CA LEU A 250 6.76 6.91 1.25
C LEU A 250 5.88 6.74 2.48
N ALA A 251 5.14 5.64 2.53
CA ALA A 251 4.14 5.32 3.55
C ALA A 251 4.18 3.84 3.91
N TYR A 252 3.61 3.50 5.06
CA TYR A 252 3.57 2.14 5.61
C TYR A 252 2.11 1.64 5.71
N ASP A 253 1.94 0.32 5.63
CA ASP A 253 0.64 -0.37 5.70
C ASP A 253 0.20 -0.66 7.14
N ASP A 254 1.12 -0.98 8.04
CA ASP A 254 0.84 -0.99 9.46
C ASP A 254 2.08 -0.71 10.33
N SER A 255 1.96 -0.94 11.65
CA SER A 255 2.99 -0.59 12.63
C SER A 255 3.72 -1.79 13.23
N ASP A 256 3.45 -3.00 12.76
CA ASP A 256 3.90 -4.29 13.31
C ASP A 256 3.54 -4.48 14.81
N GLY A 257 2.56 -3.70 15.31
CA GLY A 257 2.27 -3.58 16.73
C GLY A 257 3.37 -2.91 17.56
N TRP A 258 4.36 -2.28 16.94
CA TRP A 258 5.42 -1.54 17.61
C TRP A 258 4.87 -0.32 18.34
N TYR A 259 5.63 0.12 19.33
CA TYR A 259 5.22 1.20 20.19
C TYR A 259 5.23 2.55 19.50
N ASP A 260 4.08 3.22 19.55
CA ASP A 260 3.97 4.66 19.43
C ASP A 260 3.21 5.21 20.64
N HIS A 261 3.54 6.42 21.05
CA HIS A 261 2.99 7.03 22.26
C HIS A 261 1.66 7.76 22.03
N VAL A 262 1.23 7.91 20.77
CA VAL A 262 0.04 8.66 20.37
C VAL A 262 -1.13 7.71 20.11
N SER A 263 -2.32 8.10 20.55
CA SER A 263 -3.59 7.47 20.18
C SER A 263 -4.51 8.52 19.58
N ALA A 264 -5.14 8.22 18.44
CA ALA A 264 -5.95 9.17 17.68
C ALA A 264 -7.21 8.53 17.07
N VAL A 265 -7.98 7.77 17.86
CA VAL A 265 -9.23 7.16 17.38
C VAL A 265 -10.26 8.24 16.99
N VAL A 266 -10.67 8.25 15.72
CA VAL A 266 -11.63 9.18 15.10
C VAL A 266 -12.95 8.52 14.67
N ASN A 267 -13.00 7.20 14.63
CA ASN A 267 -14.15 6.37 14.34
C ASN A 267 -14.12 5.15 15.25
N GLY A 268 -15.12 5.05 16.11
CA GLY A 268 -15.23 3.93 17.05
C GLY A 268 -15.92 2.70 16.47
N SER A 269 -15.91 1.63 17.25
CA SER A 269 -16.66 0.40 17.04
C SER A 269 -17.08 -0.17 18.41
N SER A 270 -18.10 -1.03 18.42
CA SER A 270 -18.69 -1.56 19.64
C SER A 270 -19.05 -3.05 19.58
N ASP A 271 -18.24 -3.86 18.90
CA ASP A 271 -18.29 -5.32 18.99
C ASP A 271 -17.48 -5.79 20.20
N ALA A 272 -18.15 -6.33 21.21
CA ALA A 272 -17.51 -6.82 22.42
C ALA A 272 -16.54 -8.00 22.19
N ALA A 273 -16.61 -8.67 21.04
CA ALA A 273 -15.71 -9.78 20.71
C ALA A 273 -14.35 -9.30 20.18
N GLN A 274 -14.29 -8.13 19.52
CA GLN A 274 -13.10 -7.64 18.83
C GLN A 274 -12.58 -6.32 19.42
N ASP A 275 -13.47 -5.46 19.90
CA ASP A 275 -13.13 -4.10 20.27
C ASP A 275 -12.61 -3.98 21.71
N SER A 276 -11.54 -3.21 21.86
CA SER A 276 -11.03 -2.79 23.17
C SER A 276 -11.66 -1.47 23.64
N PRO A 277 -11.45 -1.04 24.90
CA PRO A 277 -12.00 0.22 25.41
C PRO A 277 -11.66 1.46 24.58
N VAL A 278 -10.51 1.48 23.88
CA VAL A 278 -10.14 2.61 23.02
C VAL A 278 -11.10 2.78 21.83
N CYS A 279 -11.68 1.69 21.35
CA CYS A 279 -12.60 1.66 20.23
C CYS A 279 -14.02 2.02 20.63
N THR A 280 -14.46 1.57 21.81
CA THR A 280 -15.80 1.85 22.34
C THR A 280 -15.96 3.26 22.89
N GLY A 281 -14.85 3.94 23.20
CA GLY A 281 -14.86 5.33 23.67
C GLY A 281 -15.13 6.38 22.59
N ALA A 282 -14.92 6.04 21.31
CA ALA A 282 -15.16 6.92 20.18
C ALA A 282 -16.51 6.65 19.50
N ARG A 283 -17.11 7.65 18.86
CA ARG A 283 -18.36 7.48 18.13
C ARG A 283 -18.10 6.76 16.81
N ASN A 284 -18.88 5.73 16.50
CA ASN A 284 -18.96 5.15 15.15
C ASN A 284 -19.73 6.11 14.23
N THR A 285 -19.06 6.62 13.21
CA THR A 285 -19.59 7.65 12.31
C THR A 285 -19.48 7.32 10.84
N LEU A 286 -18.67 6.32 10.48
CA LEU A 286 -18.60 5.76 9.13
C LEU A 286 -19.48 4.52 8.94
N GLY A 287 -20.04 3.98 10.02
CA GLY A 287 -20.89 2.80 10.01
C GLY A 287 -20.09 1.50 9.85
N GLY A 288 -20.76 0.39 10.19
CA GLY A 288 -20.15 -0.94 10.25
C GLY A 288 -19.38 -1.19 11.55
N ALA A 289 -19.35 -2.44 12.00
CA ALA A 289 -18.53 -2.87 13.12
C ALA A 289 -17.08 -3.16 12.68
N ASP A 290 -16.17 -3.18 13.65
CA ASP A 290 -14.76 -3.58 13.57
C ASP A 290 -13.90 -2.72 12.65
N ARG A 291 -14.32 -1.46 12.48
CA ARG A 291 -13.59 -0.43 11.73
C ARG A 291 -13.06 0.63 12.67
N CYS A 292 -12.59 0.23 13.84
CA CYS A 292 -12.01 1.13 14.82
C CYS A 292 -10.75 1.78 14.25
N GLY A 293 -10.69 3.11 14.27
CA GLY A 293 -9.59 3.85 13.66
C GLY A 293 -9.61 5.32 14.06
N TYR A 294 -8.52 6.06 13.96
CA TYR A 294 -7.23 5.61 13.46
C TYR A 294 -6.52 4.65 14.43
N GLY A 295 -5.69 3.78 13.87
CA GLY A 295 -4.78 2.90 14.59
C GLY A 295 -3.50 3.63 15.02
N PRO A 296 -2.40 2.89 15.22
CA PRO A 296 -1.09 3.47 15.56
C PRO A 296 -0.59 4.48 14.51
N ARG A 297 0.27 5.41 14.95
CA ARG A 297 0.89 6.39 14.04
C ARG A 297 1.97 5.72 13.18
N LEU A 298 2.08 6.14 11.92
CA LEU A 298 3.01 5.61 10.91
C LEU A 298 3.89 6.73 10.35
N PRO A 299 5.13 6.43 9.91
CA PRO A 299 5.92 7.37 9.14
C PRO A 299 5.24 7.74 7.82
N LEU A 300 5.38 9.00 7.41
CA LEU A 300 4.92 9.48 6.11
C LEU A 300 5.90 10.53 5.59
N LEU A 301 6.44 10.33 4.40
CA LEU A 301 7.31 11.29 3.73
C LEU A 301 6.77 11.64 2.34
N VAL A 302 7.01 12.89 1.92
CA VAL A 302 6.77 13.35 0.55
C VAL A 302 8.11 13.79 -0.04
N ILE A 303 8.58 13.08 -1.06
CA ILE A 303 9.80 13.34 -1.81
C ILE A 303 9.42 13.84 -3.21
N SER A 304 9.67 15.12 -3.49
CA SER A 304 9.24 15.77 -4.74
C SER A 304 10.03 17.06 -4.98
N PRO A 305 10.20 17.51 -6.23
CA PRO A 305 10.64 18.89 -6.50
C PRO A 305 9.69 19.94 -5.92
N TYR A 306 8.44 19.57 -5.62
CA TYR A 306 7.45 20.47 -5.02
C TYR A 306 7.28 20.25 -3.51
N ALA A 307 8.06 19.36 -2.89
CA ALA A 307 8.03 19.19 -1.45
C ALA A 307 8.68 20.39 -0.77
N LYS A 308 8.20 20.74 0.42
CA LYS A 308 8.96 21.63 1.33
C LYS A 308 10.23 20.89 1.75
N GLU A 309 11.33 21.61 1.94
CA GLU A 309 12.61 21.04 2.35
C GLU A 309 12.79 21.14 3.88
N ASN A 310 13.29 20.06 4.50
CA ASN A 310 13.51 19.93 5.94
C ASN A 310 12.29 20.34 6.78
N TYR A 311 11.11 19.85 6.40
CA TYR A 311 9.84 20.31 6.95
C TYR A 311 9.04 19.16 7.58
N VAL A 312 8.50 19.41 8.77
CA VAL A 312 7.59 18.48 9.45
C VAL A 312 6.17 19.06 9.38
N ASP A 313 5.27 18.35 8.70
CA ASP A 313 3.85 18.69 8.65
C ASP A 313 3.07 18.00 9.77
N HIS A 314 2.33 18.79 10.53
CA HIS A 314 1.55 18.33 11.68
C HIS A 314 0.06 18.13 11.36
N THR A 315 -0.34 18.22 10.09
CA THR A 315 -1.72 17.96 9.69
C THR A 315 -2.04 16.50 10.01
N ARG A 316 -3.18 16.24 10.67
CA ARG A 316 -3.59 14.87 10.93
C ARG A 316 -3.96 14.17 9.63
N THR A 317 -3.21 13.15 9.25
CA THR A 317 -3.42 12.32 8.05
C THR A 317 -3.55 10.85 8.42
N ASP A 318 -3.91 10.04 7.44
CA ASP A 318 -3.95 8.57 7.51
C ASP A 318 -3.70 7.99 6.13
N GLN A 319 -3.73 6.66 5.96
CA GLN A 319 -3.47 6.04 4.65
C GLN A 319 -4.46 6.55 3.58
N THR A 320 -5.71 6.83 3.94
CA THR A 320 -6.68 7.41 3.00
C THR A 320 -6.40 8.87 2.63
N SER A 321 -5.41 9.52 3.25
CA SER A 321 -4.92 10.83 2.80
C SER A 321 -4.12 10.73 1.50
N VAL A 322 -3.50 9.58 1.22
CA VAL A 322 -2.90 9.28 -0.09
C VAL A 322 -3.99 9.07 -1.13
N LEU A 323 -5.01 8.26 -0.80
CA LEU A 323 -6.21 8.07 -1.62
C LEU A 323 -6.85 9.41 -1.99
N LYS A 324 -7.13 10.25 -0.99
CA LYS A 324 -7.72 11.57 -1.15
C LYS A 324 -6.87 12.49 -2.04
N PHE A 325 -5.55 12.43 -1.92
CA PHE A 325 -4.65 13.19 -2.77
C PHE A 325 -4.78 12.78 -4.25
N ILE A 326 -4.87 11.47 -4.53
CA ILE A 326 -5.11 10.94 -5.88
C ILE A 326 -6.48 11.40 -6.41
N GLU A 327 -7.53 11.21 -5.61
CA GLU A 327 -8.89 11.63 -5.95
C GLU A 327 -8.97 13.11 -6.34
N ASP A 328 -8.32 13.98 -5.55
CA ASP A 328 -8.32 15.42 -5.75
C ASP A 328 -7.47 15.82 -6.96
N ASN A 329 -6.28 15.24 -7.14
CA ASN A 329 -5.36 15.61 -8.20
C ASN A 329 -5.87 15.22 -9.60
N TRP A 330 -6.54 14.07 -9.72
CA TRP A 330 -7.11 13.58 -10.99
C TRP A 330 -8.62 13.78 -11.10
N SER A 331 -9.25 14.46 -10.14
CA SER A 331 -10.71 14.66 -10.09
C SER A 331 -11.49 13.34 -10.24
N ALA A 332 -10.97 12.26 -9.65
CA ALA A 332 -11.47 10.90 -9.86
C ALA A 332 -12.87 10.69 -9.24
N GLY A 333 -13.18 11.41 -8.15
CA GLY A 333 -14.40 11.24 -7.36
C GLY A 333 -14.05 10.91 -5.91
N ARG A 334 -15.04 10.50 -5.12
CA ARG A 334 -14.84 9.86 -3.81
C ARG A 334 -15.29 8.42 -3.92
N ILE A 335 -14.67 7.52 -3.15
CA ILE A 335 -15.07 6.12 -3.09
C ILE A 335 -16.52 5.98 -2.60
N GLY A 336 -16.89 6.72 -1.56
CA GLY A 336 -18.21 6.62 -0.93
C GLY A 336 -18.35 5.35 -0.09
N GLY A 337 -19.59 4.90 0.15
CA GLY A 337 -19.86 3.63 0.84
C GLY A 337 -19.34 3.53 2.29
N GLY A 338 -19.09 4.66 2.96
CA GLY A 338 -18.50 4.69 4.30
C GLY A 338 -16.97 4.63 4.31
N SER A 339 -16.31 4.90 3.18
CA SER A 339 -14.85 5.08 3.10
C SER A 339 -14.33 6.14 4.09
N TYR A 340 -13.09 5.95 4.53
CA TYR A 340 -12.36 6.92 5.35
C TYR A 340 -11.88 8.15 4.57
N ASP A 341 -11.91 8.12 3.23
CA ASP A 341 -11.55 9.25 2.34
C ASP A 341 -12.22 10.58 2.72
N VAL A 342 -13.46 10.56 3.24
CA VAL A 342 -14.20 11.74 3.70
C VAL A 342 -13.68 12.33 5.02
N ARG A 343 -12.83 11.60 5.75
CA ARG A 343 -12.17 12.04 6.99
C ARG A 343 -10.71 12.39 6.80
N ALA A 344 -10.12 11.93 5.69
CA ALA A 344 -8.71 12.05 5.39
C ALA A 344 -8.22 13.51 5.44
N GLY A 345 -7.07 13.68 6.08
CA GLY A 345 -6.32 14.93 6.04
C GLY A 345 -5.76 15.22 4.65
N SER A 346 -5.30 16.46 4.46
CA SER A 346 -4.69 16.86 3.19
C SER A 346 -3.17 16.74 3.26
N LEU A 347 -2.55 16.14 2.24
CA LEU A 347 -1.08 16.14 2.09
C LEU A 347 -0.53 17.49 1.61
N GLN A 348 -1.39 18.45 1.28
CA GLN A 348 -1.02 19.75 0.71
C GLN A 348 -0.08 20.56 1.63
N GLY A 349 -0.12 20.32 2.94
CA GLY A 349 0.78 20.94 3.91
C GLY A 349 2.27 20.63 3.67
N MET A 350 2.59 19.51 3.02
CA MET A 350 3.95 19.08 2.69
C MET A 350 4.48 19.64 1.37
N PHE A 351 3.64 20.33 0.58
CA PHE A 351 4.03 20.87 -0.73
C PHE A 351 4.18 22.41 -0.73
N GLU A 352 5.01 22.90 -1.65
CA GLU A 352 5.20 24.31 -1.98
C GLU A 352 5.28 24.46 -3.52
N PHE A 353 4.12 24.69 -4.16
CA PHE A 353 4.03 24.73 -5.63
C PHE A 353 4.47 26.07 -6.26
N ARG A 354 4.58 27.14 -5.47
CA ARG A 354 4.92 28.48 -5.97
C ARG A 354 6.33 28.94 -5.58
N GLY A 355 6.99 28.20 -4.69
CA GLY A 355 8.36 28.46 -4.26
C GLY A 355 9.43 27.83 -5.15
N PRO A 356 10.71 27.93 -4.72
CA PRO A 356 11.81 27.19 -5.33
C PRO A 356 11.53 25.68 -5.30
N LYS A 357 11.99 24.98 -6.34
CA LYS A 357 11.91 23.52 -6.36
C LYS A 357 12.95 22.92 -5.42
N ALA A 358 12.55 21.93 -4.62
CA ALA A 358 13.46 21.12 -3.83
C ALA A 358 14.46 20.39 -4.73
N LYS A 359 15.69 20.26 -4.23
CA LYS A 359 16.77 19.63 -4.99
C LYS A 359 16.66 18.11 -4.95
N ALA A 360 17.08 17.46 -6.02
CA ALA A 360 17.28 16.02 -6.01
C ALA A 360 18.45 15.69 -5.04
N VAL A 361 18.28 14.67 -4.22
CA VAL A 361 19.34 14.13 -3.36
C VAL A 361 19.58 12.66 -3.72
N THR A 362 20.81 12.37 -4.11
CA THR A 362 21.26 11.00 -4.39
C THR A 362 21.91 10.43 -3.14
N LEU A 363 21.39 9.29 -2.68
CA LEU A 363 21.91 8.57 -1.52
C LEU A 363 22.63 7.29 -1.97
N ASP A 364 23.55 6.80 -1.16
CA ASP A 364 24.17 5.49 -1.34
C ASP A 364 23.22 4.40 -0.82
N PRO A 365 22.84 3.39 -1.64
CA PRO A 365 21.84 2.40 -1.21
C PRO A 365 22.34 1.43 -0.13
N GLY A 366 23.66 1.29 0.05
CA GLY A 366 24.23 0.43 1.09
C GLY A 366 24.30 1.09 2.46
N THR A 367 24.34 2.42 2.52
CA THR A 367 24.57 3.18 3.76
C THR A 367 23.51 4.23 4.06
N GLY A 368 22.72 4.63 3.05
CA GLY A 368 21.75 5.73 3.12
C GLY A 368 22.38 7.11 3.15
N ALA A 369 23.71 7.23 3.09
CA ALA A 369 24.43 8.50 3.18
C ALA A 369 24.29 9.34 1.90
N VAL A 370 24.31 10.67 2.05
CA VAL A 370 24.27 11.60 0.91
C VAL A 370 25.53 11.45 0.06
N VAL A 371 25.34 11.12 -1.22
CA VAL A 371 26.41 11.07 -2.23
C VAL A 371 26.50 12.41 -2.96
N LYS A 372 25.34 13.00 -3.31
CA LYS A 372 25.27 14.24 -4.08
C LYS A 372 23.94 14.96 -3.92
N GLU A 373 23.99 16.30 -3.82
CA GLU A 373 22.86 17.21 -4.00
C GLU A 373 22.96 17.87 -5.38
N HIS A 374 21.83 18.05 -6.09
CA HIS A 374 21.81 18.58 -7.47
C HIS A 374 21.32 20.02 -7.59
#